data_AF-A0A2P8NGV8-F1
#
_entry.id   AF-A0A2P8NGV8-F1
#
_cell.length_a   1.000
_cell.length_b   1.000
_cell.length_c   1.000
_cell.angle_alpha   90.00
_cell.angle_beta   90.00
_cell.angle_gamma   90.00
#
_symmetry.space_group_name_H-M   'P 1'
#
loop_
_entity.id
_entity.type
_entity.pdbx_description
1 polymer ?
#
loop_
_entity_poly.entity_id
_entity_poly.type
_entity_poly.pdbx_seq_one_letter_code
_entity_poly.pdbx_strand_id
1 'polypeptide(L)'
;MTALLLAATGTAAHAQWRVQAQQAVAAPQSTNSTVAALTVGCGDPFQVELHTADGAPVLPQAGGSADYLYRPGKIIASVDDHDWPLVAAASDMAVVLFSEGTVAENHLAPLDRRLIDALRQGRRLVLYFDITGANAADGSPFETFAAFSLDGAAETLAAALDGCP
;
A
#
# COMPACT_ATOMS: atom_id res chain seq x y z
N MET A 1 -31.24 -24.34 -37.61
CA MET A 1 -31.49 -23.76 -36.27
C MET A 1 -30.69 -24.56 -35.25
N THR A 2 -30.02 -24.03 -34.23
CA THR A 2 -29.45 -22.67 -34.00
C THR A 2 -28.43 -22.90 -32.87
N ALA A 3 -27.13 -22.68 -33.09
CA ALA A 3 -26.13 -22.91 -32.05
C ALA A 3 -26.10 -21.71 -31.10
N LEU A 4 -26.46 -21.91 -29.84
CA LEU A 4 -26.46 -20.86 -28.82
C LEU A 4 -25.08 -20.82 -28.15
N LEU A 5 -24.18 -19.95 -28.62
CA LEU A 5 -22.93 -19.69 -27.90
C LEU A 5 -23.24 -18.86 -26.65
N LEU A 6 -23.19 -19.50 -25.49
CA LEU A 6 -23.10 -18.78 -24.21
C LEU A 6 -21.71 -18.14 -24.14
N ALA A 7 -21.63 -16.85 -24.46
CA ALA A 7 -20.45 -16.05 -24.16
C ALA A 7 -20.36 -15.87 -22.63
N ALA A 8 -19.66 -16.80 -21.97
CA ALA A 8 -19.30 -16.64 -20.57
C ALA A 8 -18.30 -15.48 -20.46
N THR A 9 -18.82 -14.28 -20.21
CA THR A 9 -18.04 -13.10 -19.84
C THR A 9 -17.44 -13.35 -18.47
N GLY A 10 -16.30 -14.03 -18.44
CA GLY A 10 -15.50 -14.19 -17.23
C GLY A 10 -15.08 -12.81 -16.75
N THR A 11 -15.78 -12.28 -15.74
CA THR A 11 -15.28 -11.16 -14.95
C THR A 11 -13.97 -11.61 -14.34
N ALA A 12 -12.86 -11.11 -14.89
CA ALA A 12 -11.58 -11.25 -14.21
C ALA A 12 -11.76 -10.72 -12.79
N ALA A 13 -11.25 -11.45 -11.80
CA ALA A 13 -11.23 -10.97 -10.42
C ALA A 13 -10.15 -9.89 -10.31
N HIS A 14 -10.44 -8.70 -10.85
CA HIS A 14 -9.68 -7.50 -10.57
C HIS A 14 -9.58 -7.36 -9.04
N ALA A 15 -8.44 -6.89 -8.54
CA ALA A 15 -8.21 -6.69 -7.11
C ALA A 15 -9.08 -5.52 -6.62
N GLN A 16 -10.36 -5.78 -6.41
CA GLN A 16 -11.37 -4.79 -6.09
C GLN A 16 -11.15 -4.27 -4.68
N TRP A 17 -11.03 -2.96 -4.59
CA TRP A 17 -11.19 -2.22 -3.35
C TRP A 17 -12.56 -2.54 -2.74
N ARG A 18 -12.59 -2.74 -1.43
CA ARG A 18 -13.83 -3.01 -0.68
C ARG A 18 -13.84 -2.27 0.65
N VAL A 19 -15.02 -1.83 1.09
CA VAL A 19 -15.19 -1.34 2.46
C VAL A 19 -15.32 -2.53 3.40
N GLN A 20 -14.50 -2.58 4.44
CA GLN A 20 -14.52 -3.60 5.48
C GLN A 20 -14.26 -2.90 6.83
N ALA A 21 -15.20 -3.01 7.78
CA ALA A 21 -15.09 -2.40 9.12
C ALA A 21 -14.75 -0.88 9.12
N GLN A 22 -15.33 -0.11 8.18
CA GLN A 22 -15.04 1.32 7.94
C GLN A 22 -13.61 1.64 7.46
N GLN A 23 -12.86 0.65 6.99
CA GLN A 23 -11.62 0.85 6.23
C GLN A 23 -11.84 0.49 4.75
N ALA A 24 -11.15 1.18 3.85
CA ALA A 24 -10.99 0.78 2.46
C ALA A 24 -9.85 -0.24 2.38
N VAL A 25 -10.12 -1.42 1.80
CA VAL A 25 -9.18 -2.56 1.79
C VAL A 25 -8.92 -3.02 0.37
N ALA A 26 -7.63 -3.20 0.02
CA ALA A 26 -7.18 -3.73 -1.26
C ALA A 26 -6.16 -4.86 -1.08
N ALA A 27 -6.14 -5.82 -1.99
CA ALA A 27 -5.09 -6.82 -2.10
C ALA A 27 -4.11 -6.42 -3.23
N PRO A 28 -2.81 -6.73 -3.15
CA PRO A 28 -1.88 -6.45 -4.24
C PRO A 28 -2.21 -7.31 -5.47
N GLN A 29 -2.13 -6.72 -6.65
CA GLN A 29 -2.20 -7.44 -7.92
C GLN A 29 -0.90 -8.21 -8.21
N SER A 30 0.24 -7.67 -7.78
CA SER A 30 1.54 -8.33 -7.82
C SER A 30 2.42 -7.82 -6.69
N THR A 31 3.28 -8.70 -6.17
CA THR A 31 4.14 -8.42 -5.02
C THR A 31 5.26 -9.45 -5.00
N ASN A 32 6.49 -9.03 -4.68
CA ASN A 32 7.57 -9.92 -4.25
C ASN A 32 7.84 -9.82 -2.74
N SER A 33 6.91 -9.18 -2.00
CA SER A 33 6.94 -8.98 -0.55
C SER A 33 5.91 -9.84 0.19
N THR A 34 5.98 -9.85 1.53
CA THR A 34 5.00 -10.49 2.43
C THR A 34 3.67 -9.74 2.56
N VAL A 35 3.48 -8.58 1.91
CA VAL A 35 2.22 -7.82 1.95
C VAL A 35 1.08 -8.64 1.36
N ALA A 36 0.02 -8.85 2.16
CA ALA A 36 -1.21 -9.55 1.78
C ALA A 36 -2.38 -8.56 1.56
N ALA A 37 -2.43 -7.44 2.28
CA ALA A 37 -3.40 -6.38 2.07
C ALA A 37 -2.89 -4.99 2.45
N LEU A 38 -3.51 -3.98 1.84
CA LEU A 38 -3.45 -2.56 2.17
C LEU A 38 -4.79 -2.15 2.79
N THR A 39 -4.75 -1.39 3.87
CA THR A 39 -5.93 -0.76 4.49
C THR A 39 -5.76 0.75 4.56
N VAL A 40 -6.86 1.49 4.41
CA VAL A 40 -6.90 2.95 4.55
C VAL A 40 -8.15 3.34 5.34
N GLY A 41 -8.02 4.17 6.37
CA GLY A 41 -9.14 4.61 7.21
C GLY A 41 -8.90 5.99 7.84
N CYS A 42 -9.87 6.49 8.61
CA CYS A 42 -9.65 7.69 9.42
C CYS A 42 -8.51 7.46 10.42
N GLY A 43 -7.70 8.49 10.63
CA GLY A 43 -6.67 8.56 11.66
C GLY A 43 -6.59 10.01 12.16
N ASP A 44 -5.38 10.54 12.30
CA ASP A 44 -5.15 11.97 12.51
C ASP A 44 -4.27 12.54 11.38
N PRO A 45 -4.84 12.90 10.22
CA PRO A 45 -6.25 12.73 9.80
C PRO A 45 -6.54 11.38 9.12
N PHE A 46 -5.52 10.68 8.62
CA PHE A 46 -5.65 9.40 7.89
C PHE A 46 -4.67 8.36 8.42
N GLN A 47 -5.05 7.09 8.37
CA GLN A 47 -4.19 5.96 8.64
C GLN A 47 -4.10 5.06 7.40
N VAL A 48 -2.90 4.62 7.06
CA VAL A 48 -2.63 3.60 6.05
C VAL A 48 -1.84 2.47 6.70
N GLU A 49 -2.29 1.23 6.56
CA GLU A 49 -1.63 0.06 7.14
C GLU A 49 -1.41 -1.05 6.11
N LEU A 50 -0.31 -1.78 6.27
CA LEU A 50 0.04 -2.96 5.49
C LEU A 50 -0.06 -4.20 6.37
N HIS A 51 -0.87 -5.13 5.93
CA HIS A 51 -1.16 -6.39 6.61
C HIS A 51 -0.42 -7.51 5.88
N THR A 52 0.43 -8.23 6.60
CA THR A 52 1.15 -9.42 6.12
C THR A 52 0.37 -10.69 6.47
N ALA A 53 0.72 -11.83 5.87
CA ALA A 53 0.02 -13.10 6.12
C ALA A 53 0.28 -13.70 7.52
N ASP A 54 1.31 -13.21 8.21
CA ASP A 54 1.85 -13.73 9.48
C ASP A 54 1.90 -12.67 10.61
N GLY A 55 1.50 -11.43 10.34
CA GLY A 55 1.62 -10.30 11.29
C GLY A 55 3.05 -9.77 11.46
N ALA A 56 4.00 -10.26 10.67
CA ALA A 56 5.38 -9.77 10.67
C ALA A 56 5.50 -8.42 9.92
N PRO A 57 6.63 -7.70 10.03
CA PRO A 57 6.98 -6.61 9.13
C PRO A 57 6.92 -7.03 7.66
N VAL A 58 6.82 -6.05 6.76
CA VAL A 58 7.03 -6.30 5.33
C VAL A 58 8.45 -6.81 5.13
N LEU A 59 8.59 -7.91 4.39
CA LEU A 59 9.86 -8.56 4.06
C LEU A 59 9.82 -9.02 2.59
N PRO A 60 10.97 -9.30 1.96
CA PRO A 60 11.00 -10.04 0.70
C PRO A 60 10.42 -11.45 0.88
N GLN A 61 9.77 -12.01 -0.14
CA GLN A 61 9.28 -13.40 -0.13
C GLN A 61 10.39 -14.44 0.00
N ALA A 62 11.64 -14.08 -0.29
CA ALA A 62 12.82 -14.91 -0.05
C ALA A 62 13.24 -14.96 1.44
N GLY A 63 12.58 -14.19 2.32
CA GLY A 63 12.98 -13.95 3.69
C GLY A 63 13.96 -12.77 3.83
N GLY A 64 14.26 -12.39 5.07
CA GLY A 64 15.15 -11.28 5.39
C GLY A 64 14.92 -10.73 6.79
N SER A 65 15.36 -9.50 7.02
CA SER A 65 15.16 -8.74 8.26
C SER A 65 14.77 -7.30 7.92
N ALA A 66 13.73 -6.76 8.55
CA ALA A 66 13.27 -5.39 8.29
C ALA A 66 14.23 -4.35 8.91
N ASP A 67 15.01 -3.65 8.09
CA ASP A 67 15.89 -2.56 8.54
C ASP A 67 15.27 -1.16 8.37
N TYR A 68 14.10 -1.02 7.74
CA TYR A 68 13.50 0.24 7.30
C TYR A 68 12.63 0.98 8.34
N LEU A 69 12.23 0.31 9.43
CA LEU A 69 11.31 0.89 10.41
C LEU A 69 11.91 2.14 11.06
N TYR A 70 11.10 3.18 11.21
CA TYR A 70 11.47 4.50 11.76
C TYR A 70 12.60 5.23 11.00
N ARG A 71 12.84 4.91 9.72
CA ARG A 71 13.89 5.54 8.89
C ARG A 71 13.31 6.18 7.62
N PRO A 72 13.65 7.45 7.32
CA PRO A 72 13.34 8.09 6.04
C PRO A 72 14.20 7.54 4.90
N GLY A 73 13.78 7.77 3.66
CA GLY A 73 14.43 7.32 2.42
C GLY A 73 14.23 5.84 2.11
N LYS A 74 13.49 5.10 2.95
CA LYS A 74 13.39 3.64 2.87
C LYS A 74 12.08 3.11 2.26
N ILE A 75 11.03 3.92 2.17
CA ILE A 75 9.75 3.55 1.55
C ILE A 75 9.32 4.66 0.60
N ILE A 76 8.84 4.27 -0.59
CA ILE A 76 8.19 5.18 -1.54
C ILE A 76 6.82 4.59 -1.90
N ALA A 77 5.77 5.40 -1.77
CA ALA A 77 4.51 5.16 -2.46
C ALA A 77 4.54 5.90 -3.80
N SER A 78 4.48 5.16 -4.90
CA SER A 78 4.40 5.71 -6.26
C SER A 78 2.98 5.55 -6.80
N VAL A 79 2.28 6.65 -7.08
CA VAL A 79 0.92 6.63 -7.69
C VAL A 79 1.00 7.28 -9.07
N ASP A 80 0.66 6.50 -10.11
CA ASP A 80 0.78 6.91 -11.53
C ASP A 80 2.14 7.60 -11.84
N ASP A 81 3.21 7.01 -11.31
CA ASP A 81 4.61 7.41 -11.48
C ASP A 81 4.95 8.81 -10.87
N HIS A 82 4.17 9.24 -9.87
CA HIS A 82 4.51 10.33 -8.95
C HIS A 82 4.83 9.75 -7.56
N ASP A 83 5.86 10.26 -6.87
CA ASP A 83 6.43 9.61 -5.69
C ASP A 83 6.19 10.39 -4.38
N TRP A 84 5.76 9.66 -3.35
CA TRP A 84 5.63 10.12 -1.97
C TRP A 84 6.58 9.32 -1.06
N PRO A 85 7.63 9.96 -0.50
CA PRO A 85 8.48 9.34 0.51
C PRO A 85 7.71 9.07 1.82
N LEU A 86 7.90 7.88 2.39
CA LEU A 86 7.18 7.40 3.57
C LEU A 86 8.13 6.78 4.60
N VAL A 87 7.66 6.74 5.85
CA VAL A 87 8.27 6.02 6.97
C VAL A 87 7.26 5.02 7.51
N ALA A 88 7.75 3.91 8.05
CA ALA A 88 6.91 2.91 8.69
C ALA A 88 7.18 2.79 10.20
N ALA A 89 6.11 2.64 10.97
CA ALA A 89 6.15 2.03 12.30
C ALA A 89 5.56 0.62 12.25
N ALA A 90 5.92 -0.24 13.20
CA ALA A 90 5.33 -1.56 13.35
C ALA A 90 4.37 -1.59 14.55
N SER A 91 3.26 -2.29 14.40
CA SER A 91 2.35 -2.71 15.47
C SER A 91 2.32 -4.24 15.56
N ASP A 92 1.64 -4.79 16.57
CA ASP A 92 1.52 -6.24 16.77
C ASP A 92 0.72 -6.98 15.66
N MET A 93 0.12 -6.27 14.70
CA MET A 93 -0.67 -6.86 13.61
C MET A 93 -0.40 -6.28 12.21
N ALA A 94 0.11 -5.06 12.11
CA ALA A 94 0.30 -4.36 10.82
C ALA A 94 1.47 -3.36 10.84
N VAL A 95 2.02 -3.07 9.66
CA VAL A 95 2.98 -1.99 9.44
C VAL A 95 2.22 -0.72 9.07
N VAL A 96 2.29 0.33 9.89
CA VAL A 96 1.57 1.60 9.69
C VAL A 96 2.48 2.59 8.96
N LEU A 97 1.97 3.22 7.90
CA LEU A 97 2.70 4.17 7.06
C LEU A 97 2.43 5.62 7.46
N PHE A 98 3.48 6.43 7.41
CA PHE A 98 3.54 7.84 7.77
C PHE A 98 4.30 8.62 6.69
N SER A 99 4.09 9.93 6.58
CA SER A 99 4.96 10.79 5.78
C SER A 99 6.27 11.06 6.52
N GLU A 100 7.35 11.39 5.79
CA GLU A 100 8.65 11.70 6.40
C GLU A 100 8.60 12.94 7.31
N GLY A 101 8.64 12.70 8.62
CA GLY A 101 8.69 13.73 9.66
C GLY A 101 10.09 14.09 10.14
N THR A 102 10.15 14.94 11.16
CA THR A 102 11.43 15.35 11.77
C THR A 102 11.98 14.29 12.74
N VAL A 103 13.27 14.41 13.08
CA VAL A 103 13.93 13.57 14.11
C VAL A 103 13.19 13.63 15.45
N ALA A 104 12.60 14.78 15.80
CA ALA A 104 11.86 14.96 17.05
C ALA A 104 10.54 14.14 17.11
N GLU A 105 10.02 13.74 15.95
CA GLU A 105 8.80 12.94 15.79
C GLU A 105 9.13 11.47 15.46
N ASN A 106 10.39 11.04 15.64
CA ASN A 106 10.92 9.75 15.15
C ASN A 106 10.65 9.52 13.65
N HIS A 107 10.63 10.60 12.87
CA HIS A 107 10.27 10.66 11.46
C HIS A 107 8.83 10.25 11.08
N LEU A 108 7.90 10.18 12.05
CA LEU A 108 6.50 9.79 11.82
C LEU A 108 5.58 11.02 11.71
N ALA A 109 5.54 11.67 10.54
CA ALA A 109 4.57 12.75 10.30
C ALA A 109 3.20 12.20 9.84
N PRO A 110 2.09 12.88 10.18
CA PRO A 110 0.78 12.61 9.58
C PRO A 110 0.83 12.51 8.05
N LEU A 111 0.09 11.57 7.48
CA LEU A 111 0.07 11.34 6.05
C LEU A 111 -0.43 12.57 5.28
N ASP A 112 0.36 12.99 4.28
CA ASP A 112 -0.04 14.07 3.37
C ASP A 112 -1.35 13.70 2.65
N ARG A 113 -2.39 14.51 2.87
CA ARG A 113 -3.70 14.37 2.22
C ARG A 113 -3.60 14.24 0.70
N ARG A 114 -2.58 14.84 0.06
CA ARG A 114 -2.35 14.75 -1.38
C ARG A 114 -2.07 13.32 -1.84
N LEU A 115 -1.54 12.44 -1.00
CA LEU A 115 -1.43 11.00 -1.29
C LEU A 115 -2.80 10.33 -1.31
N ILE A 116 -3.67 10.62 -0.33
CA ILE A 116 -5.05 10.07 -0.30
C ILE A 116 -5.87 10.55 -1.49
N ASP A 117 -5.76 11.84 -1.82
CA ASP A 117 -6.44 12.40 -2.99
C ASP A 117 -5.83 11.87 -4.31
N ALA A 118 -4.54 11.49 -4.36
CA ALA A 118 -3.94 10.78 -5.49
C ALA A 118 -4.41 9.32 -5.60
N LEU A 119 -4.53 8.58 -4.49
CA LEU A 119 -5.08 7.21 -4.46
C LEU A 119 -6.52 7.15 -4.98
N ARG A 120 -7.29 8.23 -4.83
CA ARG A 120 -8.65 8.40 -5.38
C ARG A 120 -8.70 8.76 -6.88
N GLN A 121 -7.58 9.17 -7.49
CA GLN A 121 -7.53 9.74 -8.85
C GLN A 121 -6.61 8.97 -9.81
N GLY A 122 -5.61 8.27 -9.29
CA GLY A 122 -4.70 7.43 -10.06
C GLY A 122 -5.31 6.09 -10.49
N ARG A 123 -4.50 5.26 -11.14
CA ARG A 123 -4.86 3.94 -11.66
C ARG A 123 -3.98 2.83 -11.08
N ARG A 124 -2.74 3.14 -10.68
CA ARG A 124 -1.81 2.19 -10.03
C ARG A 124 -1.11 2.84 -8.85
N LEU A 125 -1.10 2.15 -7.70
CA LEU A 125 -0.16 2.36 -6.61
C LEU A 125 0.92 1.28 -6.67
N VAL A 126 2.18 1.65 -6.46
CA VAL A 126 3.25 0.71 -6.08
C VAL A 126 3.89 1.21 -4.79
N LEU A 127 3.95 0.34 -3.79
CA LEU A 127 4.75 0.56 -2.59
C LEU A 127 6.10 -0.12 -2.80
N TYR A 128 7.18 0.67 -2.73
CA TYR A 128 8.56 0.24 -2.84
C TYR A 128 9.24 0.28 -1.47
N PHE A 129 10.06 -0.72 -1.15
CA PHE A 129 10.73 -0.86 0.14
C PHE A 129 12.21 -1.21 -0.08
N ASP A 130 13.08 -0.40 0.50
CA ASP A 130 14.50 -0.73 0.69
C ASP A 130 14.64 -1.45 2.04
N ILE A 131 14.63 -2.78 1.97
CA ILE A 131 14.73 -3.69 3.12
C ILE A 131 16.14 -4.33 3.22
N THR A 132 16.97 -4.13 2.19
CA THR A 132 18.23 -4.84 2.00
C THR A 132 19.41 -3.90 2.22
N GLY A 133 20.27 -4.19 3.19
CA GLY A 133 21.51 -3.43 3.46
C GLY A 133 22.57 -3.48 2.34
N ALA A 134 22.23 -4.04 1.18
CA ALA A 134 22.97 -3.98 -0.07
C ALA A 134 21.98 -3.71 -1.21
N ASN A 135 22.37 -2.88 -2.17
CA ASN A 135 21.56 -2.58 -3.36
C ASN A 135 21.43 -3.81 -4.27
N ALA A 136 20.36 -3.80 -5.08
CA ALA A 136 20.09 -4.73 -6.17
C ALA A 136 21.23 -4.79 -7.20
N ALA A 137 21.20 -5.83 -8.04
CA ALA A 137 22.16 -6.01 -9.14
C ALA A 137 22.08 -4.91 -10.23
N ASP A 138 20.99 -4.13 -10.29
CA ASP A 138 20.83 -2.95 -11.15
C ASP A 138 21.21 -1.61 -10.46
N GLY A 139 21.57 -1.66 -9.17
CA GLY A 139 21.93 -0.51 -8.34
C GLY A 139 20.75 0.12 -7.56
N SER A 140 19.52 -0.31 -7.78
CA SER A 140 18.35 0.13 -6.99
C SER A 140 18.44 -0.33 -5.54
N PRO A 141 18.08 0.49 -4.54
CA PRO A 141 17.87 0.01 -3.17
C PRO A 141 16.52 -0.69 -2.99
N PHE A 142 15.56 -0.47 -3.90
CA PHE A 142 14.18 -0.94 -3.78
C PHE A 142 13.97 -2.34 -4.39
N GLU A 143 14.63 -3.36 -3.83
CA GLU A 143 14.44 -4.77 -4.21
C GLU A 143 13.00 -5.26 -4.01
N THR A 144 12.26 -4.71 -3.03
CA THR A 144 10.97 -5.23 -2.57
C THR A 144 9.81 -4.30 -2.90
N PHE A 145 8.69 -4.85 -3.40
CA PHE A 145 7.50 -4.07 -3.75
C PHE A 145 6.17 -4.80 -3.50
N ALA A 146 5.09 -4.01 -3.42
CA ALA A 146 3.71 -4.45 -3.55
C ALA A 146 2.92 -3.47 -4.44
N ALA A 147 2.32 -3.96 -5.52
CA ALA A 147 1.60 -3.17 -6.52
C ALA A 147 0.09 -3.44 -6.48
N PHE A 148 -0.70 -2.37 -6.54
CA PHE A 148 -2.16 -2.37 -6.42
C PHE A 148 -2.76 -1.60 -7.61
N SER A 149 -3.87 -2.09 -8.16
CA SER A 149 -4.73 -1.23 -8.99
C SER A 149 -5.52 -0.28 -8.08
N LEU A 150 -5.86 0.88 -8.63
CA LEU A 150 -6.78 1.84 -8.02
C LEU A 150 -8.18 1.80 -8.67
N ASP A 151 -8.46 0.77 -9.49
CA ASP A 151 -9.80 0.43 -9.98
C ASP A 151 -10.76 0.25 -8.79
N GLY A 152 -11.71 1.18 -8.62
CA GLY A 152 -12.67 1.18 -7.51
C GLY A 152 -12.16 1.83 -6.21
N ALA A 153 -10.94 2.38 -6.20
CA ALA A 153 -10.39 3.07 -5.03
C ALA A 153 -11.17 4.36 -4.72
N ALA A 154 -11.63 5.09 -5.74
CA ALA A 154 -12.28 6.38 -5.59
C ALA A 154 -13.54 6.32 -4.70
N GLU A 155 -14.48 5.43 -5.03
CA GLU A 155 -15.73 5.23 -4.28
C GLU A 155 -15.48 4.55 -2.93
N THR A 156 -14.52 3.63 -2.85
CA THR A 156 -14.20 2.91 -1.60
C THR A 156 -13.55 3.84 -0.58
N LEU A 157 -12.58 4.67 -1.01
CA LEU A 157 -11.95 5.71 -0.20
C LEU A 157 -12.86 6.92 0.04
N ALA A 158 -13.94 7.10 -0.73
CA ALA A 158 -14.99 8.06 -0.38
C ALA A 158 -15.85 7.51 0.76
N ALA A 159 -16.34 6.27 0.65
CA ALA A 159 -17.20 5.65 1.65
C ALA A 159 -16.50 5.34 2.98
N ALA A 160 -15.25 4.86 2.95
CA ALA A 160 -14.49 4.54 4.16
C ALA A 160 -13.89 5.75 4.88
N LEU A 161 -13.86 6.92 4.23
CA LEU A 161 -13.32 8.16 4.80
C LEU A 161 -14.40 9.25 4.95
N ASP A 162 -15.69 8.87 4.92
CA ASP A 162 -16.80 9.79 5.19
C ASP A 162 -16.78 10.21 6.66
N GLY A 163 -16.77 11.52 6.91
CA GLY A 163 -16.68 12.08 8.25
C GLY A 163 -15.30 12.05 8.93
N CYS A 164 -14.21 11.65 8.25
CA CYS A 164 -12.85 11.96 8.75
C CYS A 164 -12.62 13.50 8.75
N PRO A 165 -11.74 14.03 9.63
CA PRO A 165 -11.42 15.46 9.72
C PRO A 165 -10.64 16.04 8.51
#